data_AF-A0A0A9W747-F1
#
_entry.id   AF-A0A0A9W747-F1
#
_cell.length_a   1.000
_cell.length_b   1.000
_cell.length_c   1.000
_cell.angle_alpha   90.00
_cell.angle_beta   90.00
_cell.angle_gamma   90.00
#
_symmetry.space_group_name_H-M   'P 1'
#
loop_
_entity.id
_entity.type
_entity.pdbx_description
1 polymer ?
#
loop_
_entity_poly.entity_id
_entity_poly.type
_entity_poly.pdbx_seq_one_letter_code
_entity_poly.pdbx_strand_id
1 'polypeptide(L)'
;MNLNERVLGVLSCRYVDEVVMGVPYKVTKELINSLRIDVVVSGKNCDEIEDTSISSPYEAAINMSIFHEVDSGCTLTTNSLIERVLQNRVSFLKRQAEKHCKDKESEARKPETYKNIQEI
;
A
#
# COMPACT_ATOMS: atom_id res chain seq x y z
N MET A 1 5.86 -0.40 4.14
CA MET A 1 6.98 -0.45 3.19
C MET A 1 8.01 0.57 3.62
N ASN A 2 9.26 0.17 3.85
CA ASN A 2 10.34 1.11 4.19
C ASN A 2 10.79 1.89 2.94
N LEU A 3 11.64 2.92 3.10
CA LEU A 3 12.09 3.76 1.97
C LEU A 3 12.82 2.94 0.89
N ASN A 4 13.71 2.03 1.28
CA ASN A 4 14.51 1.25 0.33
C ASN A 4 13.64 0.30 -0.50
N GLU A 5 12.64 -0.34 0.12
CA GLU A 5 11.65 -1.18 -0.57
C GLU A 5 10.83 -0.36 -1.57
N ARG A 6 10.41 0.86 -1.20
CA ARG A 6 9.69 1.77 -2.10
C ARG A 6 10.54 2.11 -3.31
N VAL A 7 11.80 2.47 -3.10
CA VAL A 7 12.74 2.83 -4.17
C VAL A 7 12.95 1.64 -5.12
N LEU A 8 13.17 0.43 -4.60
CA LEU A 8 13.33 -0.77 -5.42
C LEU A 8 12.06 -1.09 -6.22
N GLY A 9 10.87 -0.87 -5.62
CA GLY A 9 9.59 -1.03 -6.31
C GLY A 9 9.44 -0.07 -7.50
N VAL A 10 9.79 1.21 -7.31
CA VAL A 10 9.73 2.23 -8.37
C VAL A 10 10.75 1.95 -9.47
N LEU A 11 11.98 1.54 -9.13
CA LEU A 11 13.00 1.15 -10.11
C LEU A 11 12.60 -0.08 -10.95
N SER A 12 11.68 -0.91 -10.43
CA SER A 12 11.16 -2.06 -11.17
C SER A 12 10.04 -1.68 -12.16
N CYS A 13 9.60 -0.42 -12.17
CA CYS A 13 8.57 0.06 -13.10
C CYS A 13 9.14 0.27 -14.50
N ARG A 14 8.43 -0.22 -15.52
CA ARG A 14 8.82 -0.13 -16.95
C ARG A 14 9.15 1.29 -17.43
N TYR A 15 8.50 2.30 -16.86
CA TYR A 15 8.55 3.69 -17.32
C TYR A 15 9.53 4.56 -16.53
N VAL A 16 10.28 3.97 -15.59
CA VAL A 16 11.19 4.71 -14.72
C VAL A 16 12.63 4.49 -15.18
N ASP A 17 13.33 5.58 -15.48
CA ASP A 17 14.75 5.56 -15.83
C ASP A 17 15.65 5.83 -14.60
N GLU A 18 15.27 6.79 -13.76
CA GLU A 18 16.05 7.22 -12.59
C GLU A 18 15.13 7.51 -11.38
N VAL A 19 15.64 7.25 -10.18
CA VAL A 19 14.97 7.58 -8.92
C VAL A 19 15.90 8.40 -8.04
N VAL A 20 15.48 9.63 -7.71
CA VAL A 20 16.20 10.53 -6.81
C VAL A 20 15.69 10.37 -5.39
N MET A 21 16.58 10.05 -4.45
CA MET A 21 16.27 9.92 -3.02
C MET A 21 16.58 11.21 -2.26
N GLY A 22 15.89 11.42 -1.13
CA GLY A 22 16.15 12.57 -0.24
C GLY A 22 15.59 13.90 -0.75
N VAL A 23 14.65 13.86 -1.69
CA VAL A 23 13.95 15.04 -2.20
C VAL A 23 13.00 15.58 -1.12
N PRO A 24 12.93 16.91 -0.89
CA PRO A 24 11.97 17.49 0.03
C PRO A 24 10.53 17.28 -0.45
N TYR A 25 9.57 17.32 0.49
CA TYR A 25 8.15 17.13 0.18
C TYR A 25 7.59 18.22 -0.75
N LYS A 26 7.98 19.49 -0.54
CA LYS A 26 7.58 20.60 -1.41
C LYS A 26 8.53 20.71 -2.60
N VAL A 27 7.97 20.81 -3.81
CA VAL A 27 8.75 21.03 -5.03
C VAL A 27 9.17 22.49 -5.07
N THR A 28 10.46 22.76 -4.90
CA THR A 28 11.01 24.12 -4.97
C THR A 28 11.56 24.45 -6.36
N LYS A 29 11.69 25.75 -6.66
CA LYS A 29 12.29 26.21 -7.91
C LYS A 29 13.76 25.83 -8.02
N GLU A 30 14.50 25.76 -6.90
CA GLU A 30 15.90 25.30 -6.95
C GLU A 30 15.99 23.84 -7.38
N LEU A 31 15.09 22.98 -6.90
CA LEU A 31 15.04 21.57 -7.28
C LEU A 31 14.74 21.39 -8.78
N ILE A 32 13.75 22.13 -9.29
CA ILE A 32 13.39 22.11 -10.71
C ILE A 32 14.60 22.51 -11.57
N ASN A 33 15.30 23.58 -11.19
CA ASN A 33 16.44 24.08 -11.94
C ASN A 33 17.68 23.18 -11.82
N SER A 34 17.95 22.61 -10.64
CA SER A 34 19.14 21.79 -10.40
C SER A 34 19.07 20.45 -11.15
N LEU A 35 17.88 19.86 -11.22
CA LEU A 35 17.61 18.64 -11.96
C LEU A 35 17.21 18.89 -13.42
N ARG A 36 17.05 20.15 -13.83
CA ARG A 36 16.61 20.56 -15.18
C ARG A 36 15.31 19.88 -15.60
N ILE A 37 14.30 19.99 -14.75
CA ILE A 37 12.99 19.36 -14.97
C ILE A 37 12.15 20.23 -15.90
N ASP A 38 11.74 19.66 -17.04
CA ASP A 38 10.85 20.33 -18.00
C ASP A 38 9.36 20.19 -17.64
N VAL A 39 9.00 19.07 -16.99
CA VAL A 39 7.60 18.67 -16.75
C VAL A 39 7.48 18.02 -15.36
N VAL A 40 6.50 18.46 -14.57
CA VAL A 40 6.15 17.84 -13.28
C VAL A 40 4.77 17.20 -13.41
N VAL A 41 4.66 15.92 -13.05
CA VAL A 41 3.42 15.16 -13.18
C VAL A 41 2.96 14.62 -11.84
N SER A 42 1.67 14.78 -11.54
CA SER A 42 1.01 14.12 -10.40
C SER A 42 -0.15 13.26 -10.87
N GLY A 43 -0.32 12.11 -10.22
CA GLY A 43 -1.53 11.30 -10.39
C GLY A 43 -2.71 11.94 -9.66
N LYS A 44 -3.89 11.85 -10.28
CA LYS A 44 -5.16 12.33 -9.69
C LYS A 44 -5.57 11.54 -8.43
N ASN A 45 -5.31 10.23 -8.44
CA ASN A 45 -5.63 9.35 -7.33
C ASN A 45 -4.38 9.15 -6.47
N CYS A 46 -4.34 9.80 -5.30
CA CYS A 46 -3.30 9.64 -4.29
C CYS A 46 -3.91 9.23 -2.95
N ASP A 47 -3.19 8.40 -2.20
CA ASP A 47 -3.60 7.93 -0.87
C ASP A 47 -3.34 8.94 0.25
N GLU A 48 -2.61 10.01 -0.03
CA GLU A 48 -2.21 11.01 0.97
C GLU A 48 -3.33 12.02 1.24
N ILE A 49 -4.02 11.74 2.36
CA ILE A 49 -4.43 12.60 3.47
C ILE A 49 -4.44 14.10 3.18
N GLU A 50 -5.61 14.71 3.38
CA GLU A 50 -5.86 16.14 3.55
C GLU A 50 -4.83 16.79 4.48
N ASP A 51 -3.68 17.20 3.93
CA ASP A 51 -2.75 17.97 4.73
C ASP A 51 -3.28 19.40 4.80
N THR A 52 -3.74 19.74 5.99
CA THR A 52 -4.26 21.00 6.55
C THR A 52 -3.37 22.24 6.31
N SER A 53 -2.46 22.20 5.34
CA SER A 53 -1.56 23.28 4.97
C SER A 53 -2.17 24.11 3.82
N ILE A 54 -2.09 25.43 3.97
CA ILE A 54 -2.71 26.46 3.12
C ILE A 54 -2.21 26.45 1.65
N SER A 55 -1.29 25.56 1.30
CA SER A 55 -0.41 25.69 0.13
C SER A 55 -0.11 24.34 -0.53
N SER A 56 -0.30 24.27 -1.86
CA SER A 56 -0.09 23.04 -2.63
C SER A 56 1.41 22.71 -2.74
N PRO A 57 1.83 21.43 -2.59
CA PRO A 57 3.23 21.03 -2.75
C PRO A 57 3.85 21.36 -4.12
N TYR A 58 2.99 21.60 -5.12
CA TYR A 58 3.37 21.84 -6.52
C TYR A 58 3.33 23.32 -6.94
N GLU A 59 3.16 24.26 -6.01
CA GLU A 59 3.02 25.70 -6.33
C GLU A 59 4.12 26.25 -7.24
N ALA A 60 5.39 25.88 -7.01
CA ALA A 60 6.48 26.33 -7.87
C ALA A 60 6.33 25.84 -9.31
N ALA A 61 5.88 24.60 -9.50
CA ALA A 61 5.65 24.00 -10.81
C ALA A 61 4.42 24.60 -11.52
N ILE A 62 3.35 24.88 -10.76
CA ILE A 62 2.14 25.53 -11.27
C ILE A 62 2.47 26.96 -11.73
N ASN A 63 3.19 27.73 -10.93
CA ASN A 63 3.62 29.09 -11.28
C ASN A 63 4.52 29.12 -12.52
N MET A 64 5.26 28.03 -12.79
CA MET A 64 6.09 27.87 -13.98
C MET A 64 5.33 27.27 -15.18
N SER A 65 4.03 26.93 -15.02
CA SER A 65 3.20 26.28 -16.06
C SER A 65 3.76 24.96 -16.59
N ILE A 66 4.51 24.22 -15.77
CA ILE A 66 5.09 22.90 -16.10
C ILE A 66 4.39 21.73 -15.42
N PHE A 67 3.34 22.00 -14.63
CA PHE A 67 2.60 20.99 -13.88
C PHE A 67 1.48 20.37 -14.72
N HIS A 68 1.42 19.04 -14.71
CA HIS A 68 0.38 18.26 -15.38
C HIS A 68 -0.23 17.23 -14.44
N GLU A 69 -1.55 17.12 -14.45
CA GLU A 69 -2.28 16.08 -13.73
C GLU A 69 -2.65 14.95 -14.69
N VAL A 70 -2.41 13.71 -14.28
CA VAL A 70 -2.70 12.52 -15.07
C VAL A 70 -3.68 11.61 -14.33
N ASP A 71 -4.77 11.23 -15.02
CA ASP A 71 -5.73 10.25 -14.54
C ASP A 71 -5.31 8.84 -14.99
N SER A 72 -5.08 7.95 -14.02
CA SER A 72 -4.73 6.56 -14.29
C SER A 72 -5.93 5.68 -14.66
N GLY A 73 -7.16 6.19 -14.49
CA GLY A 73 -8.40 5.43 -14.67
C GLY A 73 -8.57 4.29 -13.66
N CYS A 74 -7.71 4.21 -12.64
CA CYS A 74 -7.66 3.13 -11.68
C CYS A 74 -8.05 3.63 -10.29
N THR A 75 -9.05 3.00 -9.68
CA THR A 75 -9.53 3.31 -8.32
C THR A 75 -8.74 2.58 -7.22
N LEU A 76 -7.70 1.82 -7.59
CA LEU A 76 -6.90 1.03 -6.68
C LEU A 76 -5.99 1.92 -5.81
N THR A 77 -6.26 1.91 -4.52
CA THR A 77 -5.52 2.66 -3.48
C THR A 77 -4.79 1.74 -2.52
N THR A 78 -3.72 2.22 -1.88
CA THR A 78 -3.02 1.47 -0.82
C THR A 78 -3.97 1.17 0.33
N ASN A 79 -4.85 2.12 0.69
CA ASN A 79 -5.87 1.91 1.72
C ASN A 79 -6.84 0.79 1.34
N SER A 80 -7.32 0.74 0.09
CA SER A 80 -8.19 -0.36 -0.36
C SER A 80 -7.49 -1.74 -0.30
N LEU A 81 -6.18 -1.80 -0.51
CA LEU A 81 -5.40 -3.04 -0.38
C LEU A 81 -5.29 -3.47 1.08
N ILE A 82 -5.00 -2.52 1.98
CA ILE A 82 -4.94 -2.76 3.42
C ILE A 82 -6.28 -3.29 3.92
N GLU A 83 -7.39 -2.62 3.58
CA GLU A 83 -8.73 -3.05 3.96
C GLU A 83 -9.05 -4.47 3.48
N ARG A 84 -8.72 -4.80 2.24
CA ARG A 84 -8.91 -6.15 1.69
C ARG A 84 -8.13 -7.21 2.46
N VAL A 85 -6.88 -6.93 2.83
CA VAL A 85 -6.07 -7.86 3.63
C VAL A 85 -6.67 -8.06 5.02
N LEU A 86 -7.10 -6.98 5.67
CA LEU A 86 -7.74 -7.02 6.98
C LEU A 86 -9.04 -7.81 6.97
N GLN A 87 -9.92 -7.55 5.98
CA GLN A 87 -11.18 -8.29 5.82
C GLN A 87 -10.92 -9.78 5.64
N ASN A 88 -9.99 -10.15 4.77
CA ASN A 88 -9.60 -11.54 4.56
C ASN A 88 -9.06 -12.19 5.84
N ARG A 89 -8.29 -11.45 6.64
CA ARG A 89 -7.76 -11.93 7.93
C ARG A 89 -8.88 -12.20 8.93
N VAL A 90 -9.85 -11.30 9.05
CA VAL A 90 -11.01 -11.46 9.95
C VAL A 90 -11.83 -12.68 9.54
N SER A 91 -12.15 -12.83 8.25
CA SER A 91 -12.88 -13.99 7.73
C SER A 91 -12.14 -15.31 7.93
N PHE A 92 -10.81 -15.31 7.84
CA PHE A 92 -9.99 -16.48 8.15
C PHE A 92 -10.08 -16.86 9.63
N LEU A 93 -9.91 -15.89 10.54
CA LEU A 93 -9.93 -16.14 11.99
C LEU A 93 -11.28 -16.66 12.46
N LYS A 94 -12.39 -16.11 11.93
CA LYS A 94 -13.74 -16.60 12.24
C LYS A 94 -13.92 -18.07 11.85
N ARG A 95 -13.52 -18.44 10.63
CA ARG A 95 -13.59 -19.83 10.16
C ARG A 95 -12.73 -20.77 11.00
N GLN A 96 -11.54 -20.34 11.41
CA GLN A 96 -10.71 -21.17 12.28
C GLN A 96 -11.31 -21.34 13.67
N ALA A 97 -11.91 -20.30 14.26
CA ALA A 97 -12.58 -20.41 15.55
C ALA A 97 -13.73 -21.43 15.50
N GLU A 98 -14.57 -21.35 14.46
CA GLU A 98 -15.66 -22.31 14.23
C GLU A 98 -15.14 -23.75 14.04
N LYS A 99 -14.05 -23.92 13.29
CA LYS A 99 -13.41 -25.22 13.11
C LYS A 99 -12.87 -25.76 14.45
N HIS A 100 -12.17 -24.95 15.23
CA HIS A 100 -11.63 -25.36 16.53
C HIS A 100 -12.72 -25.76 17.52
N CYS A 101 -13.86 -25.07 17.55
CA CYS A 101 -15.00 -25.49 18.38
C CYS A 101 -15.53 -26.86 17.94
N LYS A 102 -15.73 -27.07 16.63
CA LYS A 102 -16.18 -28.35 16.08
C LYS A 102 -15.20 -29.49 16.32
N ASP A 103 -13.90 -29.24 16.19
CA ASP A 103 -12.85 -30.23 16.44
C ASP A 103 -12.84 -30.64 17.93
N LYS A 104 -12.98 -29.69 18.87
CA LYS A 104 -13.11 -29.99 20.31
C LYS A 104 -14.36 -30.81 20.63
N GLU A 105 -15.51 -30.44 20.04
CA GLU A 105 -16.75 -31.21 20.19
C GLU A 105 -16.63 -32.63 19.63
N SER A 106 -15.96 -32.78 18.47
CA SER A 106 -15.67 -34.07 17.86
C SER A 106 -14.77 -34.92 18.76
N GLU A 107 -13.72 -34.33 19.35
CA GLU A 107 -12.81 -35.03 20.27
C GLU A 107 -13.53 -35.52 21.53
N ALA A 108 -14.39 -34.68 22.12
CA ALA A 108 -15.20 -35.04 23.28
C ALA A 108 -16.23 -36.15 22.98
N ARG A 109 -16.68 -36.25 21.72
CA ARG A 109 -17.63 -37.28 21.27
C ARG A 109 -16.96 -38.62 20.92
N LYS A 110 -15.63 -38.69 20.81
CA LYS A 110 -14.94 -39.94 20.48
C LYS A 110 -15.21 -40.99 21.58
N PRO A 111 -15.73 -42.17 21.22
CA PRO A 111 -15.96 -43.24 22.21
C PRO A 111 -14.64 -43.76 22.78
N GLU A 112 -14.67 -44.26 24.02
CA GLU A 112 -13.48 -44.63 24.80
C GLU A 112 -12.59 -45.70 24.13
N THR A 113 -13.16 -46.49 23.22
CA THR A 113 -12.46 -47.50 22.43
C THR A 113 -11.32 -46.95 21.58
N TYR A 114 -11.30 -45.64 21.27
CA TYR A 114 -10.24 -45.00 20.48
C TYR A 114 -9.19 -44.24 21.31
N LYS A 115 -9.34 -44.13 22.65
CA LYS A 115 -8.39 -43.38 23.50
C LYS A 115 -7.06 -44.10 23.74
N ASN A 116 -7.04 -45.43 23.62
CA ASN A 116 -5.89 -46.28 23.98
C ASN A 116 -5.17 -46.90 22.77
N ILE A 117 -5.52 -46.50 21.54
CA ILE A 117 -4.88 -47.02 20.33
C ILE A 117 -3.71 -46.07 20.01
N GLN A 118 -2.47 -46.53 20.23
CA GLN A 118 -1.29 -45.86 19.66
C GLN A 118 -1.25 -46.15 18.16
N GLU A 119 -1.19 -45.11 17.33
CA GLU A 119 -0.84 -45.27 15.92
C GLU A 119 0.58 -45.85 15.83
N ILE A 120 0.74 -46.93 15.05
CA ILE A 120 2.02 -47.60 14.78
C ILE A 120 2.86 -46.77 13.81
#